data_AF-A0A495KH62-F1
#
_entry.id   AF-A0A495KH62-F1
#
_cell.length_a   1.000
_cell.length_b   1.000
_cell.length_c   1.000
_cell.angle_alpha   90.00
_cell.angle_beta   90.00
_cell.angle_gamma   90.00
#
_symmetry.space_group_name_H-M   'P 1'
#
loop_
_entity.id
_entity.type
_entity.pdbx_description
1 polymer ?
#
loop_
_entity_poly.entity_id
_entity_poly.type
_entity_poly.pdbx_seq_one_letter_code
_entity_poly.pdbx_strand_id
1 'polypeptide(L)'
;MKSKIHEHQKKSTLVSKKILLLSFLFIVLATNAQIKVAKTEAKPVLIGKVGTPTLSTVEITKTGDLVTFKYQNNNKPQIAEFKTFSFKDIDDALEGFYSVIKDGLTAQPKEDIKIELPNETVSLQFTKAMNIASVKMKISYNNGEEGGTTVWLTQKQIDKLFNKL
;
A
#
# COMPACT_ATOMS: atom_id res chain seq x y z
N MET A 1 -46.67 51.79 33.87
CA MET A 1 -45.23 51.60 34.17
C MET A 1 -44.76 50.13 34.22
N LYS A 2 -45.62 49.14 34.49
CA LYS A 2 -45.25 47.69 34.52
C LYS A 2 -44.98 47.04 33.14
N SER A 3 -45.53 47.58 32.04
CA SER A 3 -45.43 46.97 30.70
C SER A 3 -44.02 47.07 30.07
N LYS A 4 -43.36 48.24 30.13
CA LYS A 4 -41.99 48.44 29.60
C LYS A 4 -40.92 47.58 30.31
N ILE A 5 -41.12 47.27 31.60
CA ILE A 5 -40.18 46.49 32.40
C ILE A 5 -40.21 45.01 32.00
N HIS A 6 -41.39 44.45 31.70
CA HIS A 6 -41.51 43.07 31.22
C HIS A 6 -40.93 42.85 29.82
N GLU A 7 -41.04 43.85 28.94
CA GLU A 7 -40.49 43.75 27.58
C GLU A 7 -38.95 43.80 27.56
N HIS A 8 -38.33 44.66 28.40
CA HIS A 8 -36.87 44.73 28.54
C HIS A 8 -36.27 43.45 29.15
N GLN A 9 -36.94 42.84 30.13
CA GLN A 9 -36.52 41.59 30.77
C GLN A 9 -36.61 40.39 29.83
N LYS A 10 -37.65 40.32 28.98
CA LYS A 10 -37.83 39.27 27.97
C LYS A 10 -36.80 39.35 26.83
N LYS A 11 -36.41 40.57 26.43
CA LYS A 11 -35.39 40.79 25.38
C LYS A 11 -33.98 40.44 25.89
N SER A 12 -33.67 40.79 27.14
CA SER A 12 -32.42 40.43 27.83
C SER A 12 -32.22 38.90 27.96
N THR A 13 -33.29 38.18 28.34
CA THR A 13 -33.27 36.71 28.45
C THR A 13 -33.19 35.99 27.09
N LEU A 14 -33.70 36.59 26.02
CA LEU A 14 -33.53 36.08 24.65
C LEU A 14 -32.12 36.32 24.11
N VAL A 15 -31.50 37.46 24.42
CA VAL A 15 -30.13 37.79 24.01
C VAL A 15 -29.11 36.90 24.73
N SER A 16 -29.29 36.66 26.03
CA SER A 16 -28.44 35.74 26.81
C SER A 16 -28.53 34.29 26.34
N LYS A 17 -29.73 33.79 25.97
CA LYS A 17 -29.89 32.46 25.36
C LYS A 17 -29.20 32.34 24.00
N LYS A 18 -29.24 33.39 23.16
CA LYS A 18 -28.54 33.41 21.86
C LYS A 18 -27.01 33.44 22.02
N ILE A 19 -26.50 34.15 23.03
CA ILE A 19 -25.06 34.21 23.36
C ILE A 19 -24.57 32.85 23.89
N LEU A 20 -25.36 32.19 24.75
CA LEU A 20 -25.09 30.82 25.22
C LEU A 20 -25.09 29.80 24.07
N LEU A 21 -26.02 29.92 23.13
CA LEU A 21 -26.07 29.03 21.96
C LEU A 21 -24.88 29.25 21.02
N LEU A 22 -24.46 30.51 20.83
CA LEU A 22 -23.31 30.85 19.99
C LEU A 22 -21.98 30.40 20.62
N SER A 23 -21.85 30.51 21.95
CA SER A 23 -20.67 30.02 22.67
C SER A 23 -20.59 28.49 22.68
N PHE A 24 -21.72 27.78 22.71
CA PHE A 24 -21.74 26.32 22.54
C PHE A 24 -21.28 25.90 21.12
N LEU A 25 -21.61 26.68 20.09
CA LEU A 25 -21.19 26.42 18.70
C LEU A 25 -19.67 26.51 18.50
N PHE A 26 -18.99 27.43 19.19
CA PHE A 26 -17.53 27.58 19.09
C PHE A 26 -16.75 26.47 19.82
N ILE A 27 -17.33 25.86 20.86
CA ILE A 27 -16.68 24.77 21.61
C ILE A 27 -16.62 23.47 20.76
N VAL A 28 -17.63 23.22 19.92
CA VAL A 28 -17.67 22.04 19.04
C VAL A 28 -16.58 22.09 17.95
N LEU A 29 -16.20 23.29 17.50
CA LEU A 29 -15.18 23.46 16.45
C LEU A 29 -13.73 23.35 16.97
N ALA A 30 -13.51 23.47 18.28
CA ALA A 30 -12.16 23.54 18.87
C ALA A 30 -11.58 22.17 19.29
N THR A 31 -12.36 21.08 19.27
CA THR A 31 -12.00 19.86 20.02
C THR A 31 -11.22 18.78 19.26
N ASN A 32 -10.87 18.93 17.97
CA ASN A 32 -10.20 17.82 17.24
C ASN A 32 -9.17 18.23 16.15
N ALA A 33 -8.52 19.40 16.25
CA ALA A 33 -7.56 19.84 15.21
C ALA A 33 -6.07 19.70 15.59
N GLN A 34 -5.72 18.90 16.59
CA GLN A 34 -4.31 18.68 16.91
C GLN A 34 -3.71 17.66 15.94
N ILE A 35 -2.82 18.14 15.05
CA ILE A 35 -1.97 17.26 14.23
C ILE A 35 -1.09 16.46 15.19
N LYS A 36 -1.43 15.18 15.38
CA LYS A 36 -0.54 14.25 16.07
C LYS A 36 0.65 13.97 15.15
N VAL A 37 1.84 14.35 15.59
CA VAL A 37 3.08 13.82 15.00
C VAL A 37 3.11 12.33 15.38
N ALA A 38 2.81 11.47 14.41
CA ALA A 38 2.96 10.03 14.58
C ALA A 38 4.42 9.74 14.98
N LYS A 39 4.62 8.79 15.90
CA LYS A 39 5.96 8.28 16.22
C LYS A 39 6.65 7.95 14.90
N THR A 40 7.93 8.31 14.77
CA THR A 40 8.74 8.09 13.57
C THR A 40 8.68 6.62 13.18
N GLU A 41 7.75 6.27 12.29
CA GLU A 41 7.79 4.99 11.60
C GLU A 41 9.10 4.97 10.80
N ALA A 42 9.76 3.81 10.79
CA ALA A 42 10.96 3.66 9.98
C ALA A 42 10.63 4.12 8.55
N LYS A 43 11.46 5.00 7.99
CA LYS A 43 11.20 5.50 6.64
C LYS A 43 11.34 4.34 5.65
N PRO A 44 10.40 4.16 4.71
CA PRO A 44 10.55 3.13 3.68
C PRO A 44 11.82 3.39 2.87
N VAL A 45 12.68 2.38 2.82
CA VAL A 45 13.88 2.38 1.97
C VAL A 45 13.52 1.69 0.66
N LEU A 46 13.72 2.38 -0.46
CA LEU A 46 13.56 1.78 -1.79
C LEU A 46 14.70 0.80 -2.04
N ILE A 47 14.37 -0.47 -2.26
CA ILE A 47 15.34 -1.49 -2.68
C ILE A 47 15.54 -1.40 -4.20
N GLY A 48 14.44 -1.44 -4.95
CA GLY A 48 14.53 -1.33 -6.40
C GLY A 48 13.17 -1.13 -7.07
N LYS A 49 13.23 -0.71 -8.33
CA LYS A 49 12.06 -0.42 -9.15
C LYS A 49 12.32 -0.73 -10.62
N VAL A 50 11.34 -1.36 -11.25
CA VAL A 50 11.31 -1.64 -12.69
C VAL A 50 9.98 -1.23 -13.31
N GLY A 51 9.99 -1.02 -14.63
CA GLY A 51 8.90 -0.39 -15.37
C GLY A 51 9.16 1.10 -15.63
N THR A 52 8.18 1.78 -16.21
CA THR A 52 8.25 3.23 -16.49
C THR A 52 7.00 3.91 -15.93
N PRO A 53 6.94 5.25 -15.83
CA PRO A 53 5.71 5.93 -15.41
C PRO A 53 4.48 5.62 -16.28
N THR A 54 4.70 5.13 -17.50
CA THR A 54 3.69 4.78 -18.50
C THR A 54 3.48 3.27 -18.68
N LEU A 55 4.35 2.42 -18.13
CA LEU A 55 4.33 0.97 -18.28
C LEU A 55 4.33 0.31 -16.91
N SER A 56 3.61 -0.82 -16.77
CA SER A 56 3.42 -1.55 -15.52
C SER A 56 4.68 -1.59 -14.63
N THR A 57 4.57 -0.97 -13.45
CA THR A 57 5.69 -0.84 -12.53
C THR A 57 5.65 -1.92 -11.46
N VAL A 58 6.85 -2.36 -11.04
CA VAL A 58 7.06 -3.21 -9.87
C VAL A 58 8.15 -2.57 -9.01
N GLU A 59 7.91 -2.48 -7.71
CA GLU A 59 8.74 -1.75 -6.75
C GLU A 59 8.86 -2.57 -5.45
N ILE A 60 10.07 -2.64 -4.90
CA ILE A 60 10.33 -3.23 -3.58
C ILE A 60 10.75 -2.12 -2.63
N THR A 61 10.07 -2.03 -1.50
CA THR A 61 10.45 -1.17 -0.38
C THR A 61 10.65 -1.99 0.88
N LYS A 62 11.50 -1.53 1.79
CA LYS A 62 11.76 -2.14 3.09
C LYS A 62 11.56 -1.11 4.20
N THR A 63 10.71 -1.44 5.18
CA THR A 63 10.39 -0.61 6.33
C THR A 63 10.65 -1.42 7.60
N GLY A 64 11.80 -1.19 8.25
CA GLY A 64 12.29 -2.12 9.28
C GLY A 64 12.54 -3.50 8.66
N ASP A 65 11.90 -4.53 9.22
CA ASP A 65 11.96 -5.90 8.68
C ASP A 65 10.85 -6.19 7.67
N LEU A 66 9.89 -5.29 7.47
CA LEU A 66 8.79 -5.53 6.54
C LEU A 66 9.24 -5.19 5.11
N VAL A 67 9.23 -6.19 4.23
CA VAL A 67 9.43 -6.03 2.79
C VAL A 67 8.06 -5.94 2.13
N THR A 68 7.90 -4.93 1.28
CA THR A 68 6.66 -4.68 0.55
C THR A 68 6.94 -4.62 -0.94
N PHE A 69 6.27 -5.50 -1.68
CA PHE A 69 6.23 -5.48 -3.13
C PHE A 69 4.98 -4.72 -3.57
N LYS A 70 5.16 -3.65 -4.32
CA LYS A 70 4.08 -2.90 -4.98
C LYS A 70 4.14 -3.12 -6.47
N TYR A 71 3.02 -3.42 -7.10
CA TYR A 71 2.96 -3.68 -8.53
C TYR A 71 1.68 -3.15 -9.15
N GLN A 72 1.76 -2.74 -10.42
CA GLN A 72 0.57 -2.48 -11.22
C GLN A 72 -0.06 -3.81 -11.64
N ASN A 73 -1.34 -3.97 -11.35
CA ASN A 73 -2.10 -5.18 -11.63
C ASN A 73 -2.27 -5.37 -13.14
N ASN A 74 -1.69 -6.44 -13.67
CA ASN A 74 -1.73 -6.76 -15.09
C ASN A 74 -2.98 -7.57 -15.49
N ASN A 75 -3.90 -7.85 -14.57
CA ASN A 75 -5.19 -8.49 -14.89
C ASN A 75 -6.11 -7.55 -15.68
N LYS A 76 -6.01 -6.23 -15.45
CA LYS A 76 -6.81 -5.19 -16.11
C LYS A 76 -5.85 -4.09 -16.63
N PRO A 77 -5.02 -4.37 -17.65
CA PRO A 77 -3.90 -3.51 -18.04
C PRO A 77 -4.29 -2.09 -18.46
N GLN A 78 -5.55 -1.89 -18.88
CA GLN A 78 -6.11 -0.58 -19.21
C GLN A 78 -6.41 0.31 -17.98
N ILE A 79 -6.38 -0.22 -16.76
CA ILE A 79 -6.59 0.52 -15.51
C ILE A 79 -5.29 0.49 -14.71
N ALA A 80 -4.83 1.66 -14.27
CA ALA A 80 -3.68 1.78 -13.37
C ALA A 80 -4.09 1.40 -11.93
N GLU A 81 -4.39 0.12 -11.69
CA GLU A 81 -4.65 -0.45 -10.37
C GLU A 81 -3.34 -0.92 -9.75
N PHE A 82 -3.00 -0.45 -8.55
CA PHE A 82 -1.81 -0.91 -7.82
C PHE A 82 -2.21 -1.85 -6.69
N LYS A 83 -1.49 -2.97 -6.56
CA LYS A 83 -1.64 -3.94 -5.49
C LYS A 83 -0.32 -4.16 -4.77
N THR A 84 -0.40 -4.73 -3.57
CA THR A 84 0.77 -4.97 -2.73
C THR A 84 0.70 -6.32 -2.04
N PHE A 85 1.84 -6.98 -1.91
CA PHE A 85 2.01 -8.09 -0.98
C PHE A 85 3.22 -7.82 -0.10
N SER A 86 3.30 -8.44 1.08
CA SER A 86 4.37 -8.13 2.05
C SER A 86 4.71 -9.31 2.94
N PHE A 87 6.00 -9.40 3.28
CA PHE A 87 6.50 -10.40 4.21
C PHE A 87 7.62 -9.81 5.06
N LYS A 88 7.92 -10.46 6.19
CA LYS A 88 9.04 -10.06 7.04
C LYS A 88 10.32 -10.68 6.52
N ASP A 89 11.38 -9.89 6.45
CA ASP A 89 12.74 -10.30 6.10
C ASP A 89 13.43 -10.91 7.33
N ILE A 90 12.94 -12.07 7.74
CA ILE A 90 13.51 -12.90 8.80
C ILE A 90 14.33 -14.00 8.12
N ASP A 91 15.51 -14.32 8.66
CA ASP A 91 16.43 -15.32 8.10
C ASP A 91 16.76 -15.07 6.61
N ASP A 92 17.01 -13.81 6.25
CA ASP A 92 17.30 -13.36 4.89
C ASP A 92 16.23 -13.77 3.85
N ALA A 93 14.96 -13.79 4.27
CA ALA A 93 13.83 -14.19 3.40
C ALA A 93 13.78 -13.39 2.08
N LEU A 94 14.21 -12.12 2.04
CA LEU A 94 14.30 -11.35 0.81
C LEU A 94 15.32 -11.94 -0.18
N GLU A 95 16.50 -12.34 0.31
CA GLU A 95 17.53 -12.99 -0.49
C GLU A 95 17.11 -14.41 -0.89
N GLY A 96 16.42 -15.13 -0.01
CA GLY A 96 15.81 -16.43 -0.31
C GLY A 96 14.80 -16.32 -1.45
N PHE A 97 13.90 -15.32 -1.38
CA PHE A 97 12.91 -15.06 -2.43
C PHE A 97 13.57 -14.71 -3.77
N TYR A 98 14.63 -13.89 -3.76
CA TYR A 98 15.44 -13.60 -4.95
C TYR A 98 16.06 -14.88 -5.54
N SER A 99 16.64 -15.72 -4.69
CA SER A 99 17.31 -16.97 -5.09
C SER A 99 16.33 -17.94 -5.76
N VAL A 100 15.14 -18.14 -5.18
CA VAL A 100 14.07 -18.96 -5.78
C VAL A 100 13.68 -18.45 -7.18
N ILE A 101 13.58 -17.13 -7.37
CA ILE A 101 13.29 -16.55 -8.68
C ILE A 101 14.43 -16.82 -9.66
N LYS A 102 15.69 -16.64 -9.25
CA LYS A 102 16.87 -16.82 -10.10
C LYS A 102 17.03 -18.28 -10.53
N ASP A 103 16.81 -19.20 -9.60
CA ASP A 103 16.84 -20.62 -9.86
C ASP A 103 15.72 -21.01 -10.81
N GLY A 104 14.49 -20.52 -10.60
CA GLY A 104 13.37 -20.76 -11.50
C GLY A 104 13.57 -20.16 -12.90
N LEU A 105 14.18 -18.98 -13.02
CA LEU A 105 14.56 -18.38 -14.31
C LEU A 105 15.61 -19.22 -15.06
N THR A 106 16.46 -19.95 -14.34
CA THR A 106 17.48 -20.82 -14.92
C THR A 106 16.91 -22.20 -15.27
N ALA A 107 16.20 -22.82 -14.34
CA ALA A 107 15.65 -24.17 -14.46
C ALA A 107 14.41 -24.25 -15.36
N GLN A 108 13.64 -23.17 -15.50
CA GLN A 108 12.41 -23.11 -16.29
C GLN A 108 11.42 -24.25 -15.95
N PRO A 109 10.95 -24.34 -14.68
CA PRO A 109 10.02 -25.38 -14.27
C PRO A 109 8.70 -25.28 -15.05
N LYS A 110 8.07 -26.43 -15.32
CA LYS A 110 6.78 -26.48 -16.02
C LYS A 110 5.61 -25.98 -15.17
N GLU A 111 5.69 -26.24 -13.87
CA GLU A 111 4.69 -25.84 -12.88
C GLU A 111 5.07 -24.54 -12.18
N ASP A 112 4.07 -23.78 -11.75
CA ASP A 112 4.30 -22.57 -10.95
C ASP A 112 4.92 -22.95 -9.59
N ILE A 113 5.99 -22.25 -9.19
CA ILE A 113 6.54 -22.38 -7.83
C ILE A 113 5.67 -21.54 -6.90
N LYS A 114 5.07 -22.17 -5.88
CA LYS A 114 4.20 -21.48 -4.91
C LYS A 114 4.96 -21.16 -3.63
N ILE A 115 4.85 -19.92 -3.19
CA ILE A 115 5.40 -19.40 -1.94
C ILE A 115 4.23 -18.96 -1.07
N GLU A 116 4.06 -19.60 0.07
CA GLU A 116 3.03 -19.25 1.05
C GLU A 116 3.55 -18.17 1.99
N LEU A 117 2.86 -17.02 2.01
CA LEU A 117 3.06 -15.94 2.97
C LEU A 117 1.88 -15.96 3.96
N PRO A 118 1.98 -15.25 5.12
CA PRO A 118 0.93 -15.31 6.14
C PRO A 118 -0.47 -14.94 5.64
N ASN A 119 -0.57 -13.95 4.74
CA ASN A 119 -1.86 -13.43 4.27
C ASN A 119 -2.13 -13.70 2.78
N GLU A 120 -1.15 -14.20 2.03
CA GLU A 120 -1.27 -14.42 0.59
C GLU A 120 -0.37 -15.57 0.10
N THR A 121 -0.67 -16.08 -1.09
CA THR A 121 0.21 -16.98 -1.82
C THR A 121 0.76 -16.28 -3.05
N VAL A 122 2.08 -16.33 -3.24
CA VAL A 122 2.76 -15.85 -4.44
C VAL A 122 3.16 -17.05 -5.30
N SER A 123 2.54 -17.18 -6.47
CA SER A 123 2.89 -18.19 -7.47
C SER A 123 3.80 -17.58 -8.54
N LEU A 124 4.98 -18.16 -8.71
CA LEU A 124 5.97 -17.76 -9.70
C LEU A 124 5.77 -18.59 -10.97
N GLN A 125 5.32 -17.92 -12.03
CA GLN A 125 5.19 -18.52 -13.36
C GLN A 125 6.41 -18.16 -14.20
N PHE A 126 7.08 -19.15 -14.76
CA PHE A 126 8.26 -18.97 -15.60
C PHE A 126 7.95 -19.24 -17.07
N THR A 127 8.65 -18.54 -17.96
CA THR A 127 8.60 -18.78 -19.40
C THR A 127 9.91 -18.39 -20.07
N LYS A 128 10.20 -19.00 -21.22
CA LYS A 128 11.36 -18.67 -22.04
C LYS A 128 10.93 -18.55 -23.50
N ALA A 129 11.13 -17.36 -24.06
CA ALA A 129 10.87 -17.07 -25.46
C ALA A 129 12.09 -16.39 -26.08
N MET A 130 12.50 -16.81 -27.29
CA MET A 130 13.67 -16.24 -27.98
C MET A 130 14.93 -16.15 -27.09
N ASN A 131 15.16 -17.20 -26.29
CA ASN A 131 16.25 -17.29 -25.31
C ASN A 131 16.20 -16.27 -24.15
N ILE A 132 15.09 -15.55 -23.99
CA ILE A 132 14.87 -14.63 -22.87
C ILE A 132 13.97 -15.32 -21.83
N ALA A 133 14.57 -15.66 -20.68
CA ALA A 133 13.85 -16.17 -19.52
C ALA A 133 13.13 -15.02 -18.79
N SER A 134 11.86 -15.23 -18.47
CA SER A 134 11.02 -14.26 -17.76
C SER A 134 10.19 -14.95 -16.68
N VAL A 135 9.86 -14.20 -15.64
CA VAL A 135 9.00 -14.62 -14.52
C VAL A 135 7.83 -13.66 -14.38
N LYS A 136 6.68 -14.17 -13.97
CA LYS A 136 5.52 -13.38 -13.58
C LYS A 136 5.04 -13.87 -12.22
N MET A 137 4.74 -12.94 -11.32
CA MET A 137 4.18 -13.25 -10.02
C MET A 137 2.66 -13.18 -10.10
N LYS A 138 1.97 -14.22 -9.61
CA LYS A 138 0.52 -14.24 -9.39
C LYS A 138 0.27 -14.25 -7.89
N ILE A 139 -0.45 -13.25 -7.39
CA ILE A 139 -0.74 -13.07 -5.97
C ILE A 139 -2.19 -13.45 -5.75
N SER A 140 -2.45 -14.31 -4.77
CA SER A 140 -3.79 -14.67 -4.29
C SER A 140 -3.88 -14.38 -2.80
N TYR A 141 -4.84 -13.56 -2.36
CA TYR A 141 -5.02 -13.22 -0.95
C TYR A 141 -5.90 -14.25 -0.25
N ASN A 142 -5.55 -14.57 1.00
CA ASN A 142 -6.27 -15.57 1.80
C ASN A 142 -7.62 -15.03 2.33
N ASN A 143 -7.83 -13.71 2.28
CA ASN A 143 -9.04 -13.03 2.76
C ASN A 143 -10.17 -12.94 1.70
N GLY A 144 -9.98 -13.53 0.53
CA GLY A 144 -10.96 -13.52 -0.57
C GLY A 144 -10.94 -12.26 -1.44
N GLU A 145 -10.03 -11.31 -1.19
CA GLU A 145 -9.83 -10.18 -2.09
C GLU A 145 -9.33 -10.64 -3.47
N GLU A 146 -9.72 -9.90 -4.52
CA GLU A 146 -9.22 -10.16 -5.87
C GLU A 146 -7.69 -10.03 -5.89
N GLY A 147 -7.03 -11.14 -6.22
CA GLY A 147 -5.59 -11.20 -6.44
C GLY A 147 -5.12 -10.33 -7.61
N GLY A 148 -3.85 -10.47 -7.97
CA GLY A 148 -3.31 -9.73 -9.11
C GLY A 148 -2.11 -10.41 -9.72
N THR A 149 -1.72 -9.94 -10.91
CA THR A 149 -0.52 -10.42 -11.57
C THR A 149 0.42 -9.27 -11.89
N THR A 150 1.72 -9.52 -11.82
CA THR A 150 2.71 -8.59 -12.37
C THR A 150 2.78 -8.73 -13.88
N VAL A 151 3.51 -7.83 -14.53
CA VAL A 151 4.04 -8.10 -15.87
C VAL A 151 5.12 -9.19 -15.82
N TRP A 152 5.46 -9.71 -17.00
CA TRP A 152 6.64 -10.54 -17.17
C TRP A 152 7.90 -9.71 -16.92
N LEU A 153 8.77 -10.23 -16.06
CA LEU A 153 10.04 -9.63 -15.67
C LEU A 153 11.16 -10.54 -16.15
N THR A 154 12.05 -9.98 -16.96
CA THR A 154 13.29 -10.63 -17.38
C THR A 154 14.27 -10.74 -16.22
N GLN A 155 15.27 -11.62 -16.36
CA GLN A 155 16.36 -11.72 -15.38
C GLN A 155 17.01 -10.36 -15.06
N LYS A 156 17.30 -9.54 -16.08
CA LYS A 156 17.89 -8.20 -15.88
C LYS A 156 16.97 -7.27 -15.07
N GLN A 157 15.66 -7.37 -15.25
CA GLN A 157 14.69 -6.60 -14.48
C GLN A 157 14.61 -7.12 -13.03
N ILE A 158 14.67 -8.43 -12.82
CA ILE A 158 14.75 -9.01 -11.47
C ILE A 158 16.02 -8.55 -10.76
N ASP A 159 17.18 -8.64 -11.41
CA ASP A 159 18.44 -8.18 -10.81
C ASP A 159 18.38 -6.69 -10.44
N LYS A 160 17.75 -5.85 -11.29
CA LYS A 160 17.50 -4.43 -10.98
C LYS A 160 16.54 -4.23 -9.81
N LEU A 161 15.46 -5.00 -9.75
CA LEU A 161 14.41 -4.89 -8.76
C LEU A 161 14.93 -5.21 -7.35
N PHE A 162 15.87 -6.15 -7.24
CA PHE A 162 16.50 -6.56 -5.98
C PHE A 162 17.83 -5.86 -5.69
N ASN A 163 18.22 -4.85 -6.48
CA ASN A 163 19.48 -4.12 -6.34
C ASN A 163 20.73 -5.02 -6.39
N LYS A 164 20.75 -5.97 -7.33
CA LYS A 164 21.85 -6.94 -7.58
C LYS A 164 22.58 -6.69 -8.91
N LEU A 165 22.41 -5.50 -9.50
CA LEU A 165 23.07 -5.07 -10.75
C LEU A 165 24.43 -4.43 -10.49
#